data_AF-A0A5E3WWZ7-F1
#
_entry.id   AF-A0A5E3WWZ7-F1
#
_cell.length_a   1.000
_cell.length_b   1.000
_cell.length_c   1.000
_cell.angle_alpha   90.00
_cell.angle_beta   90.00
_cell.angle_gamma   90.00
#
_symmetry.space_group_name_H-M   'P 1'
#
loop_
_entity.id
_entity.type
_entity.pdbx_description
1 polymer ?
#
loop_
_entity_poly.entity_id
_entity_poly.type
_entity_poly.pdbx_seq_one_letter_code
_entity_poly.pdbx_strand_id
1 'polypeptide(L)'
;MSQSEILAQYAAHPFDTDEGYQQGLSTILSSGALDQLPDEEKAHMLRRTRVFYFNQVTGSYLSEEDARRTEQSVSSPAEPPAEEPRALSFAELQELITLGKTDQIPNNKQIPDVLSEAAPSVSVEQPRKKPWEK
;
A
#
# COMPACT_ATOMS: atom_id res chain seq x y z
N MET A 1 7.50 -14.96 24.17
CA MET A 1 8.15 -14.45 22.95
C MET A 1 7.84 -12.98 22.84
N SER A 2 8.84 -12.16 22.55
CA SER A 2 8.64 -10.72 22.30
C SER A 2 8.05 -10.51 20.91
N GLN A 3 7.26 -9.45 20.70
CA GLN A 3 6.57 -9.17 19.42
C GLN A 3 7.54 -9.13 18.23
N SER A 4 8.72 -8.55 18.42
CA SER A 4 9.78 -8.49 17.40
C SER A 4 10.29 -9.87 16.96
N GLU A 5 10.32 -10.85 17.87
CA GLU A 5 10.76 -12.21 17.57
C GLU A 5 9.69 -12.98 16.78
N ILE A 6 8.41 -12.76 17.11
CA ILE A 6 7.26 -13.31 16.39
C ILE A 6 7.25 -12.79 14.95
N LEU A 7 7.52 -11.50 14.74
CA LEU A 7 7.60 -10.88 13.40
C LEU A 7 8.75 -11.45 12.57
N ALA A 8 9.93 -11.61 13.18
CA ALA A 8 11.08 -12.20 12.50
C ALA A 8 10.78 -13.65 12.08
N GLN A 9 10.11 -14.41 12.95
CA GLN A 9 9.73 -15.79 12.66
C GLN A 9 8.65 -15.89 11.58
N TYR A 10 7.67 -14.98 11.58
CA TYR A 10 6.66 -14.88 10.51
C TYR A 10 7.31 -14.60 9.15
N ALA A 11 8.24 -13.63 9.09
CA ALA A 11 8.94 -13.29 7.85
C ALA A 11 9.83 -14.43 7.32
N ALA A 12 10.40 -15.24 8.21
CA ALA A 12 11.23 -16.38 7.86
C ALA A 12 10.43 -17.65 7.51
N HIS A 13 9.10 -17.66 7.73
CA HIS A 13 8.28 -18.85 7.57
C HIS A 13 8.02 -19.16 6.08
N PRO A 14 8.33 -20.37 5.57
CA PRO A 14 8.19 -20.73 4.16
C PRO A 14 6.75 -21.14 3.80
N PHE A 15 5.83 -20.18 3.76
CA PHE A 15 4.42 -20.43 3.43
C PHE A 15 4.21 -21.10 2.06
N ASP A 16 5.10 -20.88 1.09
CA ASP A 16 5.00 -21.50 -0.24
C ASP A 16 5.37 -22.99 -0.26
N THR A 17 6.18 -23.46 0.70
CA THR A 17 6.64 -24.86 0.76
C THR A 17 5.87 -25.69 1.80
N ASP A 18 5.15 -25.03 2.72
CA ASP A 18 4.43 -25.70 3.79
C ASP A 18 3.17 -26.43 3.29
N GLU A 19 3.18 -27.76 3.34
CA GLU A 19 2.07 -28.60 2.83
C GLU A 19 0.76 -28.38 3.59
N GLY A 20 0.81 -28.15 4.91
CA GLY A 20 -0.39 -27.95 5.73
C GLY A 20 -1.10 -26.65 5.37
N TYR A 21 -0.32 -25.59 5.20
CA TYR A 21 -0.82 -24.30 4.74
C TYR A 21 -1.39 -24.39 3.32
N GLN A 22 -0.68 -25.03 2.38
CA GLN A 22 -1.11 -25.14 0.99
C GLN A 22 -2.40 -25.96 0.83
N GLN A 23 -2.59 -27.02 1.61
CA GLN A 23 -3.85 -27.78 1.65
C GLN A 23 -5.00 -26.94 2.20
N GLY A 24 -4.77 -26.19 3.28
CA GLY A 24 -5.75 -25.26 3.83
C GLY A 24 -6.14 -24.15 2.84
N LEU A 25 -5.14 -23.57 2.18
CA LEU A 25 -5.33 -22.53 1.18
C LEU A 25 -6.12 -23.05 -0.04
N SER A 26 -5.81 -24.28 -0.49
CA SER A 26 -6.52 -24.93 -1.60
C SER A 26 -8.00 -25.13 -1.30
N THR A 27 -8.35 -25.40 -0.03
CA THR A 27 -9.75 -25.53 0.39
C THR A 27 -10.49 -24.18 0.31
N ILE A 28 -9.82 -23.09 0.73
CA ILE A 28 -10.36 -21.72 0.65
C ILE A 28 -10.51 -21.26 -0.81
N LEU A 29 -9.52 -21.58 -1.65
CA LEU A 29 -9.52 -21.29 -3.09
C LEU A 29 -10.62 -22.06 -3.82
N SER A 30 -10.79 -23.35 -3.51
CA SER A 30 -11.84 -24.21 -4.11
C SER A 30 -13.25 -23.73 -3.78
N SER A 31 -13.43 -22.99 -2.69
CA SER A 31 -14.70 -22.35 -2.34
C SER A 31 -15.09 -21.19 -3.28
N GLY A 32 -14.22 -20.80 -4.22
CA GLY A 32 -14.45 -19.66 -5.12
C GLY A 32 -14.33 -18.29 -4.45
N ALA A 33 -13.94 -18.24 -3.16
CA ALA A 33 -13.90 -17.02 -2.37
C ALA A 33 -12.94 -15.97 -2.96
N LEU A 34 -11.82 -16.41 -3.54
CA LEU A 34 -10.80 -15.52 -4.11
C LEU A 34 -11.09 -15.11 -5.56
N ASP A 35 -11.87 -15.86 -6.34
CA ASP A 35 -12.05 -15.59 -7.78
C ASP A 35 -12.89 -14.32 -8.04
N GLN A 36 -13.86 -14.05 -7.17
CA GLN A 36 -14.77 -12.91 -7.30
C GLN A 36 -14.22 -11.58 -6.75
N LEU A 37 -13.05 -11.61 -6.09
CA LEU A 37 -12.49 -10.47 -5.39
C LEU A 37 -11.49 -9.69 -6.26
N PRO A 38 -11.42 -8.35 -6.12
CA PRO A 38 -10.36 -7.55 -6.73
C PRO A 38 -8.98 -7.94 -6.15
N ASP A 39 -7.91 -7.72 -6.92
CA ASP A 39 -6.54 -8.15 -6.56
C ASP A 39 -6.06 -7.62 -5.20
N GLU A 40 -6.55 -6.45 -4.79
CA GLU A 40 -6.23 -5.86 -3.50
C GLU A 40 -6.87 -6.63 -2.32
N GLU A 41 -8.14 -7.06 -2.47
CA GLU A 41 -8.81 -7.91 -1.49
C GLU A 41 -8.25 -9.34 -1.49
N LYS A 42 -7.79 -9.83 -2.65
CA LYS A 42 -7.10 -11.12 -2.73
C LYS A 42 -5.82 -11.11 -1.89
N ALA A 43 -5.01 -10.06 -2.01
CA ALA A 43 -3.81 -9.90 -1.20
C ALA A 43 -4.13 -9.79 0.30
N HIS A 44 -5.20 -9.07 0.66
CA HIS A 44 -5.67 -8.97 2.04
C HIS A 44 -6.08 -10.33 2.61
N MET A 45 -6.88 -11.10 1.86
CA MET A 45 -7.29 -12.45 2.27
C MET A 45 -6.10 -13.39 2.43
N LEU A 46 -5.16 -13.40 1.48
CA LEU A 46 -3.97 -14.22 1.55
C LEU A 46 -3.17 -13.94 2.82
N ARG A 47 -2.94 -12.66 3.14
CA ARG A 47 -2.28 -12.25 4.37
C ARG A 47 -3.02 -12.74 5.60
N ARG A 48 -4.34 -12.57 5.64
CA ARG A 48 -5.15 -13.01 6.77
C ARG A 48 -5.05 -14.52 6.99
N THR A 49 -5.03 -15.31 5.92
CA THR A 49 -4.84 -16.76 6.00
C THR A 49 -3.44 -17.12 6.49
N ARG A 50 -2.38 -16.42 6.05
CA ARG A 50 -1.00 -16.61 6.55
C ARG A 50 -0.90 -16.34 8.04
N VAL A 51 -1.44 -15.20 8.49
CA VAL A 51 -1.46 -14.80 9.90
C VAL A 51 -2.23 -15.80 10.75
N PHE A 52 -3.40 -16.24 10.27
CA PHE A 52 -4.22 -17.22 10.97
C PHE A 52 -3.48 -18.54 11.15
N TYR A 53 -2.89 -19.08 10.08
CA TYR A 53 -2.11 -20.32 10.13
C TYR A 53 -0.91 -20.20 11.07
N PHE A 54 -0.15 -19.11 10.94
CA PHE A 54 1.02 -18.85 11.77
C PHE A 54 0.66 -18.75 13.26
N ASN A 55 -0.43 -18.05 13.59
CA ASN A 55 -0.93 -17.95 14.95
C ASN A 55 -1.38 -19.31 15.49
N GLN A 56 -1.99 -20.14 14.64
CA GLN A 56 -2.41 -21.49 15.00
C GLN A 56 -1.22 -22.42 15.27
N VAL A 57 -0.18 -22.39 14.43
CA VAL A 57 1.00 -23.28 14.55
C VAL A 57 1.91 -22.86 15.69
N THR A 58 2.16 -21.55 15.82
CA THR A 58 3.13 -21.01 16.79
C THR A 58 2.48 -20.71 18.15
N GLY A 59 1.14 -20.74 18.24
CA GLY A 59 0.39 -20.33 19.44
C GLY A 59 0.59 -18.86 19.81
N SER A 60 1.07 -18.05 18.87
CA SER A 60 1.36 -16.63 19.04
C SER A 60 0.21 -15.77 18.53
N TYR A 61 0.11 -14.53 19.02
CA TYR A 61 -0.89 -13.57 18.55
C TYR A 61 -0.21 -12.50 17.70
N LEU A 62 -0.24 -12.70 16.38
CA LEU A 62 0.17 -11.70 15.40
C LEU A 62 -1.07 -10.98 14.86
N SER A 63 -1.03 -9.64 14.86
CA SER A 63 -2.07 -8.82 14.25
C SER A 63 -1.89 -8.74 12.73
N GLU A 64 -2.98 -8.51 12.01
CA GLU A 64 -2.96 -8.34 10.55
C GLU A 64 -2.14 -7.09 10.14
N GLU A 65 -2.25 -6.01 10.92
CA GLU A 65 -1.51 -4.76 10.67
C GLU A 65 0.01 -4.95 10.79
N ASP A 66 0.43 -5.74 11.78
CA ASP A 66 1.83 -6.09 12.02
C ASP A 66 2.39 -6.91 10.86
N ALA A 67 1.68 -7.97 10.44
CA ALA A 67 2.05 -8.78 9.29
C ALA A 67 2.12 -7.97 7.99
N ARG A 68 1.17 -7.04 7.80
CA ARG A 68 1.15 -6.13 6.64
C ARG A 68 2.41 -5.28 6.59
N ARG A 69 2.80 -4.68 7.71
CA ARG A 69 4.01 -3.85 7.78
C ARG A 69 5.25 -4.67 7.42
N THR A 70 5.37 -5.88 7.95
CA THR A 70 6.48 -6.77 7.63
C THR A 70 6.54 -7.15 6.16
N GLU A 71 5.41 -7.51 5.53
CA GLU A 71 5.39 -7.86 4.11
C GLU A 71 5.69 -6.66 3.19
N GLN A 72 5.25 -5.46 3.58
CA GLN A 72 5.63 -4.21 2.89
C GLN A 72 7.13 -3.95 2.99
N SER A 73 7.74 -4.21 4.15
CA SER A 73 9.20 -4.08 4.31
C SER A 73 9.99 -5.13 3.52
N VAL A 74 9.48 -6.35 3.36
CA VAL A 74 10.19 -7.45 2.65
C VAL A 74 10.00 -7.40 1.13
N SER A 75 8.85 -6.91 0.64
CA SER A 75 8.56 -6.84 -0.80
C SER A 75 9.20 -5.64 -1.52
N SER A 76 9.86 -4.74 -0.78
CA SER A 76 10.72 -3.71 -1.37
C SER A 76 12.16 -4.22 -1.45
N PRO A 77 12.68 -4.53 -2.65
CA PRO A 77 14.09 -4.85 -2.80
C PRO A 77 14.92 -3.61 -2.48
N ALA A 78 15.75 -3.72 -1.43
CA ALA A 78 16.92 -2.90 -1.12
C ALA A 78 17.12 -1.64 -1.99
N GLU A 79 16.49 -0.54 -1.57
CA GLU A 79 17.01 0.81 -1.79
C GLU A 79 17.60 1.25 -0.42
N PRO A 80 18.78 1.92 -0.35
CA PRO A 80 19.23 2.55 0.90
C PRO A 80 18.09 3.43 1.44
N PRO A 81 17.99 3.69 2.75
CA PRO A 81 16.79 4.27 3.37
C PRO A 81 16.40 5.58 2.67
N ALA A 82 15.57 5.46 1.64
CA ALA A 82 14.87 6.54 1.03
C ALA A 82 13.72 6.75 1.99
N GLU A 83 13.88 7.79 2.81
CA GLU A 83 12.84 8.36 3.65
C GLU A 83 11.47 8.16 3.00
N GLU A 84 10.72 7.14 3.46
CA GLU A 84 9.28 7.30 3.58
C GLU A 84 9.14 8.68 4.21
N PRO A 85 8.45 9.65 3.57
CA PRO A 85 8.47 11.02 4.04
C PRO A 85 8.09 10.98 5.51
N ARG A 86 9.09 11.20 6.37
CA ARG A 86 8.90 11.13 7.80
C ARG A 86 7.78 12.10 8.06
N ALA A 87 6.64 11.60 8.53
CA ALA A 87 5.54 12.46 8.90
C ALA A 87 6.08 13.34 10.03
N LEU A 88 6.54 14.53 9.66
CA LEU A 88 7.10 15.48 10.58
C LEU A 88 6.02 15.77 11.62
N SER A 89 6.43 15.86 12.88
CA SER A 89 5.48 16.28 13.91
C SER A 89 4.92 17.65 13.54
N PHE A 90 3.71 17.96 14.00
CA PHE A 90 3.09 19.26 13.73
C PHE A 90 4.00 20.44 14.14
N ALA A 91 4.78 20.27 15.21
CA ALA A 91 5.76 21.26 15.66
C ALA A 91 6.90 21.46 14.64
N GLU A 92 7.47 20.38 14.10
CA GLU A 92 8.50 20.46 13.06
C GLU A 92 7.98 21.09 11.76
N LEU A 93 6.75 20.74 11.35
CA LEU A 93 6.09 21.39 10.20
C LEU A 93 5.94 22.90 10.40
N GLN A 94 5.50 23.32 11.59
CA GLN A 94 5.35 24.74 11.91
C GLN A 94 6.70 25.48 11.87
N GLU A 95 7.77 24.87 12.39
CA GLU A 95 9.12 25.43 12.28
C GLU A 95 9.57 25.56 10.82
N LEU A 96 9.38 24.52 9.99
CA LEU A 96 9.79 24.58 8.58
C LEU A 96 9.04 25.66 7.79
N ILE A 97 7.74 25.86 8.07
CA ILE A 97 6.94 26.90 7.44
C ILE A 97 7.40 28.30 7.89
N THR A 98 7.60 28.50 9.19
CA THR A 98 8.04 29.80 9.73
C THR A 98 9.45 30.18 9.29
N LEU A 99 10.34 29.19 9.13
CA LEU A 99 11.69 29.38 8.61
C LEU A 99 11.76 29.50 7.08
N GLY A 100 10.62 29.37 6.38
CA GLY A 100 10.54 29.46 4.92
C GLY A 100 11.17 28.26 4.19
N LYS A 101 11.43 27.15 4.88
CA LYS A 101 12.03 25.91 4.34
C LYS A 101 10.93 24.97 3.82
N THR A 102 10.04 25.48 2.99
CA THR A 102 8.88 24.74 2.47
C THR A 102 9.24 23.64 1.48
N ASP A 103 10.46 23.66 0.92
CA ASP A 103 11.00 22.61 0.04
C ASP A 103 11.30 21.30 0.79
N GLN A 104 11.54 21.37 2.10
CA GLN A 104 11.80 20.21 2.96
C GLN A 104 10.52 19.57 3.51
N ILE A 105 9.35 20.12 3.15
CA ILE A 105 8.07 19.58 3.59
C ILE A 105 7.70 18.39 2.71
N PRO A 106 7.47 17.21 3.30
CA PRO A 106 6.95 16.05 2.59
C PRO A 106 5.75 16.34 1.69
N ASN A 107 5.75 15.75 0.49
CA ASN A 107 4.65 15.85 -0.48
C ASN A 107 4.36 17.27 -1.01
N ASN A 108 5.24 18.24 -0.78
CA ASN A 108 5.06 19.56 -1.37
C ASN A 108 5.38 19.52 -2.87
N LYS A 109 4.45 19.99 -3.71
CA LYS A 109 4.63 19.99 -5.17
C LYS A 109 5.41 21.25 -5.55
N GLN A 110 6.57 21.09 -6.18
CA GLN A 110 7.26 22.21 -6.81
C GLN A 110 6.44 22.70 -8.00
N ILE A 111 5.84 23.88 -7.85
CA ILE A 111 5.16 24.58 -8.94
C ILE A 111 6.23 25.46 -9.61
N PRO A 112 6.63 25.18 -10.87
CA PRO A 112 7.57 26.03 -11.56
C PRO A 112 6.96 27.43 -11.77
N ASP A 113 7.78 28.48 -11.63
CA ASP A 113 7.43 29.87 -11.96
C ASP A 113 7.42 30.10 -13.48
N VAL A 114 6.94 29.11 -14.23
CA VAL A 114 6.87 29.15 -15.68
C VAL A 114 5.40 29.06 -16.05
N LEU A 115 4.88 30.14 -16.64
CA LEU A 115 3.57 30.12 -17.25
C LEU A 115 3.63 29.17 -18.46
N SER A 116 2.82 28.12 -18.45
CA SER A 116 2.80 27.09 -19.50
C SER A 116 2.82 27.72 -20.91
N GLU A 117 3.85 27.41 -21.70
CA GLU A 117 4.01 27.91 -23.08
C GLU A 117 3.11 27.19 -24.10
N ALA A 118 2.42 26.13 -23.67
CA ALA A 118 1.49 25.39 -24.51
C ALA A 118 0.31 26.28 -24.92
N ALA A 119 -0.05 26.23 -26.20
CA ALA A 119 -1.25 26.89 -26.69
C ALA A 119 -2.48 26.41 -25.87
N PRO A 120 -3.37 27.32 -25.45
CA PRO A 120 -4.54 26.95 -24.67
C PRO A 120 -5.37 25.92 -25.44
N SER A 121 -5.94 24.94 -24.72
CA SER A 121 -6.81 23.94 -25.32
C SER A 121 -8.02 24.62 -25.96
N VAL A 122 -8.20 24.43 -27.27
CA VAL A 122 -9.37 24.90 -28.00
C VAL A 122 -10.49 23.86 -27.85
N SER A 123 -11.72 24.31 -27.60
CA SER A 123 -12.87 23.42 -27.51
C SER A 123 -13.13 22.77 -28.88
N VAL A 124 -13.03 21.43 -28.95
CA VAL A 124 -13.32 20.61 -30.15
C VAL A 124 -14.80 20.18 -30.17
N GLU A 125 -15.58 20.60 -29.19
CA GLU A 125 -16.95 20.14 -29.02
C GLU A 125 -17.89 20.84 -30.01
N GLN A 126 -18.56 20.06 -30.85
CA GLN A 126 -19.57 20.60 -31.76
C GLN A 126 -20.78 21.06 -30.95
N PRO A 127 -21.29 22.29 -31.14
CA PRO A 127 -22.47 22.75 -30.45
C PRO A 127 -23.64 21.80 -30.77
N ARG A 128 -24.37 21.39 -29.73
CA ARG A 128 -25.55 20.54 -29.91
C ARG A 128 -26.53 21.24 -30.87
N LYS A 129 -26.91 20.53 -31.93
CA LYS A 129 -27.90 21.01 -32.89
C LYS A 129 -29.21 21.29 -32.17
N LYS A 130 -29.84 22.40 -32.50
CA LYS A 130 -31.12 22.75 -31.88
C LYS A 130 -32.19 21.82 -32.43
N PRO A 131 -33.17 21.40 -31.62
CA PRO A 131 -34.14 20.37 -32.00
C PRO A 131 -35.08 20.74 -33.17
N TRP A 132 -35.00 21.97 -33.68
CA TRP A 132 -35.71 22.44 -34.87
C TRP A 132 -34.84 22.52 -36.13
N GLU A 133 -33.54 22.23 -36.03
CA GLU A 133 -32.68 21.99 -37.17
C GLU A 133 -32.87 20.52 -37.58
N LYS A 134 -33.75 20.29 -38.57
CA LYS A 134 -34.13 18.95 -39.09
C LYS A 134 -32.94 18.04 -39.40
#